data_AF-A0AAE0PVR5-F1
#
_entry.id   AF-A0AAE0PVR5-F1
#
_cell.length_a   1.000
_cell.length_b   1.000
_cell.length_c   1.000
_cell.angle_alpha   90.00
_cell.angle_beta   90.00
_cell.angle_gamma   90.00
#
_symmetry.space_group_name_H-M   'P 1'
#
loop_
_entity.id
_entity.type
_entity.pdbx_description
1 polymer ?
#
loop_
_entity_poly.entity_id
_entity_poly.type
_entity_poly.pdbx_seq_one_letter_code
_entity_poly.pdbx_strand_id
1 'polypeptide(L)'
;MDRFCLRCHTDQISQNMTRARLVVIFWTLILTMMLYPVMSMLVVQMYTALSGSYLTGHHSVLLINCPTEQTAKDIGRHIMEKRMAACVNILPPASTMFYWNGEIQDASEILLLVRTRTSMVQRLTELVNTASSGWG
;
A
#
# COMPACT_ATOMS: atom_id res chain seq x y z
N MET A 1 -41.13 62.95 11.27
CA MET A 1 -40.64 62.29 10.04
C MET A 1 -39.56 61.24 10.36
N ASP A 2 -39.53 60.72 11.60
CA ASP A 2 -38.33 60.09 12.16
C ASP A 2 -38.38 58.55 12.19
N ARG A 3 -39.58 57.96 12.04
CA ARG A 3 -39.73 56.49 11.99
C ARG A 3 -39.25 55.87 10.67
N PHE A 4 -39.18 56.62 9.58
CA PHE A 4 -38.72 56.12 8.28
C PHE A 4 -37.19 55.98 8.21
N CYS A 5 -36.45 56.89 8.85
CA CYS A 5 -34.98 56.86 8.89
C CYS A 5 -34.44 55.74 9.78
N LEU A 6 -35.07 55.52 10.95
CA LEU A 6 -34.70 54.42 11.85
C LEU A 6 -34.89 53.04 11.20
N ARG A 7 -35.93 52.88 10.37
CA ARG A 7 -36.24 51.60 9.71
C ARG A 7 -35.20 51.24 8.63
N CYS A 8 -34.77 52.22 7.85
CA CYS A 8 -33.72 52.03 6.84
C CYS A 8 -32.36 51.69 7.47
N HIS A 9 -31.99 52.34 8.57
CA HIS A 9 -30.76 52.03 9.32
C HIS A 9 -30.78 50.63 9.95
N THR A 10 -31.95 50.17 10.41
CA THR A 10 -32.12 48.82 10.97
C THR A 10 -32.04 47.74 9.88
N ASP A 11 -32.59 47.99 8.69
CA ASP A 11 -32.48 47.07 7.54
C ASP A 11 -31.04 46.98 7.01
N GLN A 12 -30.29 48.08 7.01
CA GLN A 12 -28.88 48.10 6.57
C GLN A 12 -27.95 47.36 7.55
N ILE A 13 -28.21 47.45 8.86
CA ILE A 13 -27.52 46.65 9.89
C ILE A 13 -27.89 45.17 9.75
N SER A 14 -29.17 44.85 9.51
CA SER A 14 -29.64 43.47 9.33
C SER A 14 -29.01 42.80 8.11
N GLN A 15 -28.89 43.51 6.98
CA GLN A 15 -28.23 43.01 5.77
C GLN A 15 -26.72 42.77 5.97
N ASN A 16 -26.01 43.67 6.65
CA ASN A 16 -24.59 43.48 6.97
C ASN A 16 -24.35 42.31 7.95
N MET A 17 -25.21 42.17 8.95
CA MET A 17 -25.17 41.03 9.91
C MET A 17 -25.47 39.70 9.21
N THR A 18 -26.40 39.68 8.24
CA THR A 18 -26.74 38.47 7.48
C THR A 18 -25.58 38.05 6.56
N ARG A 19 -24.93 39.01 5.90
CA ARG A 19 -23.74 38.76 5.09
C ARG A 19 -22.56 38.26 5.92
N ALA A 20 -22.30 38.85 7.08
CA ALA A 20 -21.26 38.38 7.99
C ALA A 20 -21.51 36.95 8.47
N ARG A 21 -22.76 36.60 8.81
CA ARG A 21 -23.14 35.24 9.20
C ARG A 21 -22.93 34.22 8.07
N LEU A 22 -23.30 34.57 6.84
CA LEU A 22 -23.07 33.71 5.67
C LEU A 22 -21.58 33.48 5.41
N VAL A 23 -20.75 34.53 5.55
CA VAL A 23 -19.30 34.42 5.40
C VAL A 23 -18.70 33.52 6.47
N VAL A 24 -19.10 33.67 7.73
CA VAL A 24 -18.64 32.79 8.82
C VAL A 24 -19.05 31.34 8.56
N ILE A 25 -20.31 31.08 8.17
CA ILE A 25 -20.78 29.73 7.85
C ILE A 25 -19.96 29.13 6.71
N PHE A 26 -19.74 29.89 5.63
CA PHE A 26 -18.95 29.45 4.48
C PHE A 26 -17.53 29.06 4.88
N TRP A 27 -16.85 29.90 5.67
CA TRP A 27 -15.50 29.60 6.16
C TRP A 27 -15.47 28.42 7.13
N THR A 28 -16.47 28.27 7.99
CA THR A 28 -16.54 27.09 8.87
C THR A 28 -16.74 25.80 8.08
N LEU A 29 -17.54 25.80 7.02
CA LEU A 29 -17.74 24.64 6.16
C LEU A 29 -16.48 24.30 5.35
N ILE A 30 -15.76 25.30 4.85
CA ILE A 30 -14.47 25.09 4.19
C ILE A 30 -13.45 24.48 5.16
N LEU A 31 -13.37 25.02 6.38
CA LEU A 31 -12.45 24.55 7.40
C LEU A 31 -12.74 23.11 7.80
N THR A 32 -14.02 22.75 8.01
CA THR A 32 -14.40 21.37 8.33
C THR A 32 -14.13 20.43 7.16
N MET A 33 -14.41 20.84 5.93
CA MET A 33 -14.11 20.05 4.72
C MET A 33 -12.61 19.80 4.55
N MET A 34 -11.76 20.79 4.86
CA MET A 34 -10.30 20.68 4.81
C MET A 34 -9.72 19.83 5.94
N LEU A 35 -10.30 19.90 7.16
CA LEU A 35 -9.84 19.13 8.31
C LEU A 35 -10.30 17.67 8.28
N TYR A 36 -11.45 17.39 7.65
CA TYR A 36 -12.03 16.04 7.57
C TYR A 36 -11.09 14.98 6.97
N PRO A 37 -10.41 15.17 5.82
CA PRO A 37 -9.53 14.15 5.26
C PRO A 37 -8.33 13.86 6.17
N VAL A 38 -7.80 14.89 6.85
CA VAL A 38 -6.69 14.73 7.79
C VAL A 38 -7.15 13.91 9.01
N MET A 39 -8.31 14.24 9.57
CA MET A 39 -8.87 13.51 10.71
C MET A 39 -9.23 12.06 10.34
N SER A 40 -9.80 11.83 9.16
CA SER A 40 -10.09 10.48 8.67
C SER A 40 -8.82 9.64 8.52
N MET A 41 -7.75 10.23 7.96
CA MET A 41 -6.45 9.57 7.84
C MET A 41 -5.84 9.24 9.20
N LEU A 42 -5.88 10.19 10.14
CA LEU A 42 -5.38 9.98 11.51
C LEU A 42 -6.18 8.90 12.25
N VAL A 43 -7.51 8.86 12.09
CA VAL A 43 -8.37 7.83 12.68
C VAL A 43 -8.06 6.45 12.13
N VAL A 44 -7.84 6.31 10.81
CA VAL A 44 -7.46 5.02 10.20
C VAL A 44 -6.09 4.56 10.70
N GLN A 45 -5.11 5.46 10.76
CA GLN A 45 -3.78 5.12 11.28
C GLN A 45 -3.83 4.71 12.76
N MET A 46 -4.57 5.46 13.59
CA MET A 46 -4.75 5.14 15.00
C MET A 46 -5.51 3.83 15.21
N TYR A 47 -6.56 3.57 14.42
CA TYR A 47 -7.31 2.31 14.46
C TYR A 47 -6.42 1.12 14.08
N THR A 48 -5.64 1.23 13.00
CA THR A 48 -4.70 0.15 12.62
C THR A 48 -3.63 -0.11 13.68
N ALA A 49 -3.12 0.94 14.33
CA ALA A 49 -2.15 0.83 15.42
C ALA A 49 -2.74 0.15 16.66
N LEU A 50 -3.99 0.45 17.01
CA LEU A 50 -4.68 -0.12 18.17
C LEU A 50 -5.18 -1.56 17.93
N SER A 51 -5.72 -1.83 16.73
CA SER A 51 -6.31 -3.12 16.39
C SER A 51 -5.30 -4.14 15.85
N GLY A 52 -4.03 -3.74 15.65
CA GLY A 52 -3.00 -4.60 15.05
C GLY A 52 -3.36 -5.04 13.62
N SER A 53 -4.24 -4.30 12.96
CA SER A 53 -4.79 -4.66 11.66
C SER A 53 -3.71 -4.51 10.59
N TYR A 54 -3.55 -5.54 9.75
CA TYR A 54 -2.58 -5.55 8.65
C TYR A 54 -2.83 -4.38 7.70
N LEU A 55 -1.86 -3.46 7.58
CA LEU A 55 -1.87 -2.45 6.53
C LEU A 55 -1.67 -3.13 5.17
N THR A 56 -2.63 -2.95 4.28
CA THR A 56 -2.54 -3.42 2.89
C THR A 56 -1.31 -2.81 2.21
N GLY A 57 -0.55 -3.63 1.46
CA GLY A 57 0.66 -3.20 0.76
C GLY A 57 1.97 -3.25 1.54
N HIS A 58 1.97 -3.56 2.84
CA HIS A 58 3.22 -3.71 3.62
C HIS A 58 3.91 -5.07 3.46
N HIS A 59 3.16 -6.10 3.09
CA HIS A 59 3.66 -7.45 2.87
C HIS A 59 3.44 -7.86 1.42
N SER A 60 4.41 -8.61 0.90
CA SER A 60 4.42 -9.15 -0.45
C SER A 60 4.79 -10.62 -0.43
N VAL A 61 4.30 -11.35 -1.42
CA VAL A 61 4.66 -12.75 -1.66
C VAL A 61 5.38 -12.82 -2.99
N LEU A 62 6.58 -13.40 -2.98
CA LEU A 62 7.35 -13.66 -4.20
C LEU A 62 7.21 -15.15 -4.55
N LEU A 63 7.01 -15.42 -5.83
CA LEU A 63 7.11 -16.74 -6.42
C LEU A 63 8.39 -16.81 -7.24
N ILE A 64 9.24 -17.78 -6.93
CA ILE A 64 10.54 -17.97 -7.59
C ILE A 64 10.59 -19.40 -8.11
N ASN A 65 10.82 -19.55 -9.41
CA ASN A 65 11.00 -20.84 -10.06
C ASN A 65 12.47 -21.24 -9.98
N CYS A 66 12.73 -22.51 -9.66
CA CYS A 66 14.07 -23.07 -9.54
C CYS A 66 14.15 -24.38 -10.33
N PRO A 67 15.28 -24.65 -11.02
CA PRO A 67 15.42 -25.84 -11.86
C PRO A 67 15.53 -27.14 -11.05
N THR A 68 16.04 -27.07 -9.81
CA THR A 68 16.21 -28.25 -8.95
C THR A 68 15.83 -27.96 -7.50
N GLU A 69 15.51 -29.01 -6.75
CA GLU A 69 15.21 -28.92 -5.31
C GLU A 69 16.43 -28.45 -4.50
N GLN A 70 17.64 -28.82 -4.93
CA GLN A 70 18.86 -28.38 -4.27
C GLN A 70 19.05 -26.86 -4.41
N THR A 71 18.92 -26.34 -5.63
CA THR A 71 18.97 -24.88 -5.89
C THR A 71 17.91 -24.13 -5.09
N ALA A 72 16.70 -24.69 -5.00
CA ALA A 72 15.62 -24.11 -4.19
C ALA A 72 15.97 -24.07 -2.69
N LYS A 73 16.55 -25.14 -2.14
CA LYS A 73 17.00 -25.18 -0.74
C LYS A 73 18.12 -24.18 -0.48
N ASP A 74 19.09 -24.08 -1.38
CA ASP A 74 20.23 -23.18 -1.24
C ASP A 74 19.80 -21.71 -1.30
N ILE A 75 18.94 -21.34 -2.26
CA ILE A 75 18.35 -19.99 -2.33
C ILE A 75 17.51 -19.70 -1.09
N GLY A 76 16.64 -20.63 -0.69
CA GLY A 76 15.79 -20.49 0.49
C GLY A 76 16.62 -20.26 1.75
N ARG A 77 17.70 -21.02 1.94
CA ARG A 77 18.62 -20.87 3.05
C ARG A 77 19.31 -19.50 3.04
N HIS A 78 19.81 -19.05 1.89
CA HIS A 78 20.47 -17.74 1.78
C HIS A 78 19.53 -16.56 2.08
N ILE A 79 18.27 -16.65 1.65
CA ILE A 79 17.22 -15.67 1.96
C ILE A 79 16.98 -15.59 3.48
N MET A 80 16.88 -16.75 4.13
CA MET A 80 16.62 -16.86 5.56
C MET A 80 17.82 -16.40 6.41
N GLU A 81 19.04 -16.78 6.04
CA GLU A 81 20.28 -16.38 6.72
C GLU A 81 20.45 -14.85 6.71
N LYS A 82 20.10 -14.20 5.59
CA LYS A 82 20.13 -12.74 5.46
C LYS A 82 18.90 -12.04 6.05
N ARG A 83 17.97 -12.80 6.66
CA ARG A 83 16.72 -12.30 7.28
C ARG A 83 15.88 -11.42 6.34
N MET A 84 15.89 -11.74 5.05
CA MET A 84 15.19 -10.95 4.03
C MET A 84 13.72 -11.37 3.87
N ALA A 85 13.33 -12.51 4.42
CA ALA A 85 11.96 -13.02 4.42
C ALA A 85 11.58 -13.52 5.81
N ALA A 86 10.27 -13.57 6.09
CA ALA A 86 9.75 -14.17 7.30
C ALA A 86 9.67 -15.70 7.18
N CYS A 87 9.31 -16.19 5.99
CA CYS A 87 9.27 -17.61 5.69
C CYS A 87 9.49 -17.87 4.20
N VAL A 88 9.98 -19.07 3.91
CA VAL A 88 10.15 -19.63 2.56
C VAL A 88 9.52 -21.01 2.57
N ASN A 89 8.54 -21.23 1.70
CA ASN A 89 7.95 -22.55 1.48
C ASN A 89 8.48 -23.11 0.16
N ILE A 90 9.05 -24.31 0.20
CA ILE A 90 9.48 -25.05 -0.99
C ILE A 90 8.35 -25.98 -1.37
N LEU A 91 7.77 -25.80 -2.55
CA LEU A 91 6.69 -26.65 -3.04
C LEU A 91 7.25 -27.90 -3.72
N PRO A 92 6.46 -28.99 -3.80
CA PRO A 92 6.84 -30.16 -4.58
C PRO A 92 7.13 -29.82 -6.05
N PRO A 93 7.89 -30.67 -6.76
CA PRO A 93 8.11 -30.50 -8.20
C PRO A 93 6.81 -30.34 -8.96
N ALA A 94 6.73 -29.28 -9.77
CA ALA A 94 5.62 -28.99 -10.64
C ALA A 94 6.04 -29.15 -12.10
N SER A 95 5.13 -29.62 -12.95
CA SER A 95 5.31 -29.57 -14.39
C SER A 95 4.91 -28.18 -14.88
N THR A 96 5.77 -27.56 -15.67
CA THR A 96 5.59 -26.22 -16.24
C THR A 96 5.69 -26.34 -17.75
N MET A 97 4.70 -25.77 -18.46
CA MET A 97 4.70 -25.75 -19.92
C MET A 97 4.97 -24.32 -20.38
N PHE A 98 5.87 -24.14 -21.34
CA PHE A 98 6.18 -22.83 -21.90
C PHE A 98 6.48 -22.92 -23.39
N TYR A 99 6.30 -21.80 -24.09
CA TYR A 99 6.64 -21.70 -25.51
C TYR A 99 8.11 -21.31 -25.67
N TRP A 100 8.87 -22.13 -26.38
CA TRP A 100 10.25 -21.84 -26.75
C TRP A 100 10.54 -22.32 -28.16
N ASN A 101 11.18 -21.46 -28.96
CA ASN A 101 11.53 -21.73 -30.36
C ASN A 101 10.37 -22.23 -31.24
N GLY A 102 9.15 -21.76 -31.00
CA GLY A 102 7.95 -22.14 -31.77
C GLY A 102 7.27 -23.44 -31.33
N GLU A 103 7.78 -24.11 -30.30
CA GLU A 103 7.23 -25.36 -29.76
C GLU A 103 6.83 -25.20 -28.30
N ILE A 104 5.86 -26.02 -27.85
CA ILE A 104 5.52 -26.15 -26.43
C ILE A 104 6.53 -27.11 -25.81
N GLN A 105 7.22 -26.65 -24.77
CA GLN A 105 8.14 -27.46 -23.98
C GLN A 105 7.60 -27.66 -22.58
N ASP A 106 7.82 -28.86 -22.05
CA ASP A 106 7.53 -29.22 -20.67
C ASP A 106 8.85 -29.26 -19.88
N ALA A 107 8.88 -28.60 -18.72
CA ALA A 107 9.98 -28.71 -17.76
C ALA A 107 9.45 -28.95 -16.35
N SER A 108 10.24 -29.66 -15.55
CA SER A 108 9.98 -29.81 -14.12
C SER A 108 10.73 -28.71 -13.36
N GLU A 109 10.00 -27.96 -12.55
CA GLU A 109 10.54 -26.88 -11.74
C GLU A 109 10.07 -26.99 -10.29
N ILE A 110 10.88 -26.46 -9.38
CA ILE A 110 10.53 -26.28 -7.97
C ILE A 110 10.11 -24.83 -7.75
N LEU A 111 8.96 -24.62 -7.13
CA LEU A 111 8.45 -23.29 -6.83
C LEU A 111 8.72 -22.93 -5.37
N LEU A 112 9.36 -21.78 -5.14
CA LEU A 112 9.50 -21.18 -3.82
C LEU A 112 8.43 -20.11 -3.63
N LEU A 113 7.76 -20.18 -2.49
CA LEU A 113 6.83 -19.14 -2.03
C LEU A 113 7.44 -18.41 -0.84
N VAL A 114 7.84 -17.16 -1.07
CA VAL A 114 8.58 -16.35 -0.10
C VAL A 114 7.69 -15.23 0.42
N ARG A 115 7.45 -15.17 1.73
CA ARG A 115 6.68 -14.10 2.36
C ARG A 115 7.61 -13.07 2.97
N THR A 116 7.50 -11.82 2.54
CA THR A 116 8.38 -10.74 3.00
C THR A 116 7.63 -9.41 3.12
N ARG A 117 8.33 -8.38 3.60
CA ARG A 117 7.86 -7.00 3.56
C ARG A 117 8.05 -6.45 2.15
N THR A 118 7.11 -5.64 1.67
CA THR A 118 7.18 -5.04 0.32
C THR A 118 8.46 -4.23 0.11
N SER A 119 8.98 -3.57 1.14
CA SER A 119 10.26 -2.85 1.08
C SER A 119 11.49 -3.73 0.85
N MET A 120 11.40 -5.05 1.09
CA MET A 120 12.50 -6.00 0.89
C MET A 120 12.48 -6.68 -0.48
N VAL A 121 11.41 -6.50 -1.26
CA VAL A 121 11.21 -7.17 -2.57
C VAL A 121 12.40 -6.91 -3.48
N GLN A 122 12.79 -5.64 -3.67
CA GLN A 122 13.88 -5.25 -4.56
C GLN A 122 15.21 -5.92 -4.17
N ARG A 123 15.56 -5.88 -2.88
CA ARG A 123 16.80 -6.48 -2.36
C ARG A 123 16.78 -8.00 -2.51
N LEU A 124 15.62 -8.63 -2.36
CA LEU A 124 15.46 -10.07 -2.55
C LEU A 124 15.65 -10.46 -4.02
N THR A 125 15.06 -9.69 -4.95
CA THR A 125 15.24 -9.89 -6.40
C THR A 125 16.70 -9.77 -6.81
N GLU A 126 17.42 -8.76 -6.33
CA GLU A 126 18.86 -8.60 -6.58
C GLU A 126 19.66 -9.82 -6.11
N LEU A 127 19.37 -10.32 -4.90
CA LEU A 127 20.02 -11.52 -4.38
C LEU A 127 19.76 -12.74 -5.27
N VAL A 128 18.52 -12.97 -5.68
CA VAL A 128 18.16 -14.12 -6.53
C VAL A 128 18.87 -14.02 -7.89
N ASN A 129 18.97 -12.84 -8.48
CA ASN A 129 19.67 -12.62 -9.74
C ASN A 129 21.19 -12.86 -9.62
N THR A 130 21.81 -12.42 -8.52
CA THR A 130 23.23 -12.71 -8.29
C THR A 130 23.47 -14.20 -8.05
N ALA A 131 22.55 -14.87 -7.35
CA ALA A 131 22.62 -16.29 -7.15
C ALA A 131 22.50 -17.04 -8.48
N SER A 132 21.49 -16.76 -9.30
CA SER A 132 21.26 -17.47 -10.56
C SER A 132 22.44 -17.40 -11.54
N SER A 133 23.19 -16.29 -11.55
CA SER A 133 24.40 -16.17 -12.36
C SER A 133 25.58 -17.08 -11.93
N GLY A 134 25.55 -17.60 -10.70
CA GLY A 134 26.60 -18.46 -10.14
C GLY A 134 26.32 -19.96 -10.18
N TRP A 135 25.12 -20.38 -10.60
CA TRP A 135 24.68 -21.79 -10.66
C TRP A 135 24.62 -22.36 -12.09
N GLY A 136 25.26 -21.69 -13.06
CA GLY A 136 25.38 -22.14 -14.45
C GLY A 136 26.48 -23.17 -14.66
#